data_AF-A0A7Z9S170-F1
#
_entry.id   AF-A0A7Z9S170-F1
#
_cell.length_a   1.000
_cell.length_b   1.000
_cell.length_c   1.000
_cell.angle_alpha   90.00
_cell.angle_beta   90.00
_cell.angle_gamma   90.00
#
_symmetry.space_group_name_H-M   'P 1'
#
loop_
_entity.id
_entity.type
_entity.pdbx_description
1 polymer ?
#
loop_
_entity_poly.entity_id
_entity_poly.type
_entity_poly.pdbx_seq_one_letter_code
_entity_poly.pdbx_strand_id
1 'polypeptide(L)' 'MFKTFKTLVLPVWLAVAFFFATPVTVFADEGTPLTVVELFTSQGCLSCPPAGKFPGEFTKRDDVLPLSV' A
#
# COMPACT_ATOMS: atom_id res chain seq x y z
N MET A 1 31.91 11.46 -45.63
CA MET A 1 31.74 11.80 -44.21
C MET A 1 30.34 11.47 -43.66
N PHE A 2 29.25 11.98 -44.25
CA PHE A 2 27.88 11.73 -43.76
C PHE A 2 27.46 10.25 -43.65
N LYS A 3 27.96 9.38 -44.53
CA LYS A 3 27.60 7.96 -44.58
C LYS A 3 28.17 7.16 -43.39
N THR A 4 29.41 7.48 -42.99
CA THR A 4 30.12 6.84 -41.86
C THR A 4 29.54 7.28 -40.50
N PHE A 5 29.10 8.54 -40.40
CA PHE A 5 28.42 9.07 -39.21
C PHE A 5 27.08 8.38 -38.99
N LYS A 6 26.29 8.20 -40.05
CA LYS A 6 24.99 7.51 -40.00
C LYS A 6 25.11 6.02 -39.66
N THR A 7 26.17 5.34 -40.10
CA THR A 7 26.43 3.94 -39.73
C THR A 7 26.90 3.74 -38.29
N LEU A 8 27.45 4.76 -37.63
CA LEU A 8 27.84 4.69 -36.22
C LEU A 8 26.69 5.07 -35.27
N VAL A 9 25.90 6.08 -35.61
CA VAL A 9 24.80 6.57 -34.75
C VAL A 9 23.54 5.70 -34.79
N LEU A 10 23.24 5.04 -35.91
CA LEU A 10 22.05 4.19 -36.05
C LEU A 10 22.03 2.98 -35.07
N PRO A 11 23.10 2.19 -34.90
CA PRO A 11 23.10 1.07 -33.94
C PRO A 11 23.06 1.54 -32.49
N VAL A 12 23.64 2.71 -32.18
CA VAL A 12 23.57 3.31 -30.83
C VAL A 12 22.14 3.70 -30.49
N TRP A 13 21.42 4.34 -31.42
CA TRP A 13 20.02 4.68 -31.22
C TRP A 13 19.12 3.43 -31.10
N LEU A 14 19.40 2.38 -31.87
CA LEU A 14 18.69 1.09 -31.75
C LEU A 14 18.94 0.43 -30.39
N ALA A 15 20.17 0.46 -29.87
CA ALA A 15 20.50 -0.10 -28.56
C ALA A 15 19.84 0.68 -27.42
N VAL A 16 19.80 2.01 -27.50
CA VAL A 16 19.12 2.86 -26.50
C VAL A 16 17.61 2.59 -26.53
N ALA A 17 16.99 2.54 -27.71
CA ALA A 17 15.58 2.23 -27.84
C ALA A 17 15.23 0.85 -27.26
N PHE A 18 16.11 -0.13 -27.44
CA PHE A 18 15.94 -1.47 -26.88
C PHE A 18 16.07 -1.50 -25.35
N PHE A 19 16.98 -0.73 -24.78
CA PHE A 19 17.17 -0.64 -23.33
C PHE A 19 15.96 -0.02 -22.61
N PHE A 20 15.28 0.94 -23.24
CA PHE A 20 14.06 1.55 -22.71
C PHE A 20 12.79 0.76 -23.01
N ALA A 21 12.86 -0.32 -23.80
CA ALA A 21 11.70 -1.13 -24.17
C ALA A 21 11.37 -2.24 -23.16
N THR A 22 12.13 -2.39 -22.07
CA THR A 22 11.82 -3.40 -21.06
C THR A 22 10.59 -2.99 -20.25
N PRO A 23 9.54 -3.84 -20.16
CA PRO A 23 8.39 -3.54 -19.35
C PRO A 23 8.79 -3.51 -17.87
N VAL A 24 8.49 -2.41 -17.18
CA VAL A 24 8.58 -2.35 -15.71
C VAL A 24 7.44 -3.19 -15.16
N THR A 25 7.77 -4.25 -14.43
CA THR A 25 6.81 -5.03 -13.66
C THR A 25 6.60 -4.36 -12.31
N VAL A 26 5.36 -3.98 -12.01
CA VAL A 26 4.95 -3.49 -10.70
C VAL A 26 4.20 -4.62 -10.01
N PHE A 27 4.64 -4.99 -8.82
CA PHE A 27 3.93 -5.95 -7.97
C PHE A 27 2.88 -5.19 -7.17
N ALA A 28 1.68 -5.76 -7.05
CA ALA A 28 0.68 -5.20 -6.17
C ALA A 28 1.16 -5.35 -4.72
N ASP A 29 1.21 -4.25 -3.98
CA ASP A 29 1.36 -4.29 -2.53
C ASP A 29 -0.01 -4.66 -1.95
N GLU A 30 -0.07 -5.78 -1.24
CA GLU A 30 -1.30 -6.27 -0.62
C GLU A 30 -1.71 -5.43 0.61
N GLY A 31 -0.86 -4.48 1.01
CA GLY A 31 -1.01 -3.68 2.21
C GLY A 31 -0.98 -4.51 3.49
N THR A 32 -0.92 -3.83 4.63
CA THR A 32 -1.28 -4.46 5.90
C THR A 32 -2.81 -4.48 6.02
N PRO A 33 -3.44 -5.64 6.30
CA PRO A 33 -4.89 -5.72 6.44
C PRO A 33 -5.35 -4.90 7.65
N LEU A 34 -6.33 -4.01 7.43
CA LEU A 34 -6.93 -3.23 8.51
C LEU A 34 -7.84 -4.12 9.36
N THR A 35 -7.57 -4.19 10.67
CA THR A 35 -8.41 -4.93 11.61
C THR A 35 -9.52 -4.01 12.14
N VAL A 36 -10.79 -4.38 11.96
CA VAL A 36 -11.93 -3.60 12.48
C VAL A 36 -12.50 -4.30 13.70
N VAL A 37 -12.66 -3.54 14.80
CA VAL A 37 -13.24 -4.05 16.05
C VAL A 37 -14.41 -3.17 16.44
N GLU A 38 -15.62 -3.73 16.39
CA GLU A 38 -16.85 -3.02 16.77
C GLU A 38 -17.36 -3.50 18.13
N LEU A 39 -17.38 -2.59 19.10
CA LEU A 39 -17.87 -2.84 20.44
C LEU A 39 -19.34 -2.42 20.55
N PHE A 40 -20.21 -3.40 20.76
CA PHE A 40 -21.62 -3.17 21.05
C PHE A 40 -21.88 -3.20 22.54
N THR A 41 -22.49 -2.12 23.06
CA THR A 41 -22.90 -2.05 24.47
C THR A 41 -24.42 -1.92 24.58
N SER A 42 -24.95 -2.25 25.76
CA SER A 42 -26.34 -1.96 26.11
C SER A 42 -26.38 -1.00 27.30
N GLN A 43 -27.37 -0.10 27.30
CA GLN A 43 -27.57 0.79 28.43
C GLN A 43 -27.84 -0.01 29.71
N GLY A 44 -27.14 0.34 30.79
CA GLY A 44 -27.26 -0.34 32.08
C GLY A 44 -26.49 -1.66 32.17
N CYS A 45 -25.67 -2.02 31.18
CA CYS A 45 -24.82 -3.20 31.27
C CYS A 45 -23.71 -3.02 32.33
N LEU A 46 -23.86 -3.64 33.50
CA LEU A 46 -22.87 -3.63 34.59
C LEU A 46 -21.58 -4.40 34.28
N SER A 47 -21.63 -5.33 33.35
CA SER A 47 -20.48 -6.16 32.94
C SER A 47 -19.68 -5.54 31.79
N CYS A 48 -20.23 -4.54 31.10
CA CYS A 48 -19.61 -3.83 29.99
C CYS A 48 -18.61 -2.70 30.34
N PRO A 49 -18.54 -2.13 31.58
CA PRO A 49 -17.55 -1.10 31.91
C PRO A 49 -16.09 -1.49 31.68
N PRO A 50 -15.66 -2.75 31.90
CA PRO A 50 -14.34 -3.22 31.47
C PRO A 50 -14.14 -3.14 29.95
N ALA A 51 -15.17 -3.50 29.17
CA ALA A 51 -15.09 -3.52 27.72
C ALA A 51 -14.96 -2.11 27.10
N GLY A 52 -15.58 -1.11 27.73
CA GLY A 52 -15.48 0.29 27.30
C GLY A 52 -14.07 0.89 27.34
N LYS A 53 -13.09 0.23 27.97
CA LYS A 53 -11.69 0.67 27.97
C LYS A 53 -10.93 0.29 26.69
N PHE A 54 -11.33 -0.81 26.05
CA PHE A 54 -10.60 -1.37 24.91
C PHE A 54 -10.56 -0.46 23.67
N PRO A 55 -11.63 0.28 23.30
CA PRO A 55 -11.55 1.19 22.16
C PRO A 55 -10.39 2.19 22.28
N GLY A 56 -10.17 2.77 23.47
CA GLY A 56 -9.05 3.69 23.73
C GLY A 56 -7.68 3.02 23.84
N GLU A 57 -7.63 1.71 24.06
CA GLU A 57 -6.38 0.95 23.96
C GLU A 57 -6.05 0.62 22.50
N PHE A 58 -7.07 0.33 21.69
CA PHE A 58 -6.93 0.02 20.27
C PHE A 58 -6.56 1.23 19.42
N THR A 59 -6.87 2.46 19.84
CA THR A 59 -6.40 3.67 19.13
C THR A 59 -4.89 3.84 19.15
N LYS A 60 -4.16 3.11 20.01
CA LYS A 60 -2.69 3.12 20.04
C LYS A 60 -2.06 2.23 18.97
N ARG A 61 -2.88 1.49 18.24
CA ARG A 61 -2.47 0.57 17.18
C ARG A 61 -2.85 1.16 15.83
N ASP A 62 -1.86 1.32 14.96
CA ASP A 62 -2.06 1.88 13.62
C ASP A 62 -2.82 0.92 12.69
N ASP A 63 -2.88 -0.37 13.03
CA ASP A 63 -3.52 -1.42 12.25
C ASP A 63 -4.96 -1.75 12.69
N VAL A 64 -5.50 -1.03 13.68
CA VAL A 64 -6.84 -1.28 14.23
C VAL A 64 -7.74 -0.07 14.12
N LEU A 65 -8.96 -0.28 13.62
CA LEU A 65 -10.04 0.69 13.64
C LEU A 65 -11.08 0.28 14.70
N PRO A 66 -11.05 0.88 15.90
CA PRO A 66 -12.07 0.64 16.92
C PRO A 66 -13.34 1.47 16.67
N LEU A 67 -14.50 0.80 16.71
CA LEU A 67 -15.82 1.41 16.68
C LEU A 67 -16.54 1.10 18.00
N SER A 68 -17.34 2.04 18.50
CA SER A 68 -18.14 1.84 19.71
C SER A 68 -19.50 2.48 19.53
N VAL A 69 -20.55 1.73 19.89
CA VAL A 69 -21.95 2.12 19.75
C VAL A 69 -22.67 2.09 21.10
#